data_AF-A0A6P7H5C2-F1
#
_entry.id   AF-A0A6P7H5C2-F1
#
_cell.length_a   1.000
_cell.length_b   1.000
_cell.length_c   1.000
_cell.angle_alpha   90.00
_cell.angle_beta   90.00
_cell.angle_gamma   90.00
#
_symmetry.space_group_name_H-M   'P 1'
#
loop_
_entity.id
_entity.type
_entity.pdbx_description
1 polymer ?
#
loop_
_entity_poly.entity_id
_entity_poly.type
_entity_poly.pdbx_seq_one_letter_code
_entity_poly.pdbx_strand_id
1 'polypeptide(L)'
;MHLTIHTGPQIYQDTTPKHNQLKVNNKYSHITHSKHIIGRKFDECFIQEYISREFVQYQLEKGLHDKALFKINVNNESTLKTPEEVSAEILKHLKEMAEYFLGRKVFKV
;
A
#
# COMPACT_ATOMS: atom_id res chain seq x y z
N MET A 1 3.22 -9.56 0.50
CA MET A 1 1.90 -8.98 0.79
C MET A 1 1.78 -7.73 -0.07
N HIS A 2 0.90 -7.80 -1.07
CA HIS A 2 0.68 -6.76 -2.08
C HIS A 2 -0.61 -6.01 -1.73
N LEU A 3 -0.65 -4.69 -1.88
CA LEU A 3 -1.86 -3.89 -1.73
C LEU A 3 -2.23 -3.31 -3.09
N THR A 4 -3.41 -3.64 -3.58
CA THR A 4 -3.99 -3.03 -4.79
C THR A 4 -5.09 -2.08 -4.36
N ILE A 5 -5.01 -0.81 -4.73
CA ILE A 5 -6.05 0.18 -4.48
C ILE A 5 -6.72 0.48 -5.82
N HIS A 6 -7.83 -0.20 -6.11
CA HIS A 6 -8.63 0.10 -7.30
C HIS A 6 -9.39 1.41 -7.12
N THR A 7 -9.52 2.19 -8.20
CA THR A 7 -10.46 3.31 -8.31
C THR A 7 -11.89 2.76 -8.21
N GLY A 8 -12.41 2.73 -6.99
CA GLY A 8 -13.60 2.01 -6.56
C GLY A 8 -13.49 1.71 -5.05
N PRO A 9 -14.45 1.01 -4.43
CA PRO A 9 -14.32 0.58 -3.03
C PRO A 9 -12.95 -0.09 -2.83
N GLN A 10 -12.23 0.25 -1.76
CA GLN A 10 -10.85 -0.23 -1.52
C GLN A 10 -10.82 -1.77 -1.50
N ILE A 11 -10.34 -2.39 -2.59
CA ILE A 11 -10.30 -3.86 -2.70
C ILE A 11 -8.91 -4.35 -2.36
N TYR A 12 -8.74 -4.87 -1.14
CA TYR A 12 -7.52 -5.57 -0.74
C TYR A 12 -7.52 -6.97 -1.36
N GLN A 13 -6.48 -7.32 -2.11
CA GLN A 13 -6.34 -8.66 -2.73
C GLN A 13 -5.01 -9.28 -2.32
N ASP A 14 -5.05 -10.55 -1.88
CA ASP A 14 -3.85 -11.37 -1.74
C ASP A 14 -3.46 -11.92 -3.13
N THR A 15 -2.67 -11.15 -3.87
CA THR A 15 -2.14 -11.59 -5.16
C THR A 15 -0.93 -12.51 -4.93
N THR A 16 -1.18 -13.76 -4.58
CA THR A 16 -0.22 -14.83 -4.95
C THR A 16 -0.05 -14.82 -6.48
N PRO A 17 1.17 -15.00 -7.03
CA PRO A 17 1.50 -14.64 -8.42
C PRO A 17 0.72 -15.37 -9.53
N LYS A 18 -0.22 -16.27 -9.21
CA LYS A 18 -0.93 -17.11 -10.18
C LYS A 18 -2.39 -16.75 -10.43
N HIS A 19 -3.04 -15.91 -9.62
CA HIS A 19 -4.45 -15.57 -9.85
C HIS A 19 -4.71 -14.07 -9.76
N ASN A 20 -5.24 -13.52 -10.86
CA ASN A 20 -5.74 -12.16 -11.06
C ASN A 20 -4.75 -11.00 -10.94
N GLN A 21 -3.91 -10.83 -11.97
CA GLN A 21 -3.58 -9.48 -12.41
C GLN A 21 -4.78 -8.93 -13.19
N LEU A 22 -5.76 -8.36 -12.48
CA LEU A 22 -6.67 -7.42 -13.11
C LEU A 22 -5.80 -6.27 -13.61
N LYS A 23 -5.54 -6.22 -14.93
CA LYS A 23 -4.87 -5.12 -15.62
C LYS A 23 -5.74 -3.86 -15.50
N VAL A 24 -5.82 -3.28 -14.31
CA VAL A 24 -6.34 -1.94 -14.12
C VAL A 24 -5.20 -1.02 -14.48
N ASN A 25 -5.33 -0.42 -15.65
CA ASN A 25 -4.45 0.54 -16.32
C ASN A 25 -4.36 1.89 -15.59
N ASN A 26 -4.37 1.88 -14.25
CA ASN A 26 -4.23 3.09 -13.46
C ASN A 26 -2.82 3.17 -12.87
N LYS A 27 -2.11 4.26 -13.14
CA LYS A 27 -0.76 4.45 -12.64
C LYS A 27 -0.83 4.75 -11.13
N TYR A 28 0.01 4.10 -10.33
CA TYR A 28 0.12 4.31 -8.88
C TYR A 28 -1.05 3.78 -8.02
N SER A 29 -1.82 2.82 -8.52
CA SER A 29 -2.84 2.10 -7.75
C SER A 29 -2.28 0.93 -6.92
N HIS A 30 -1.10 0.40 -7.27
CA HIS A 30 -0.56 -0.82 -6.66
C HIS A 30 0.60 -0.51 -5.73
N ILE A 31 0.36 -0.58 -4.42
CA ILE A 31 1.35 -0.35 -3.39
C ILE A 31 1.86 -1.69 -2.87
N THR A 32 3.17 -1.87 -2.88
CA THR A 32 3.78 -3.11 -2.42
C THR A 32 4.92 -2.79 -1.46
N HIS A 33 5.22 -3.74 -0.58
CA HIS A 33 6.39 -3.65 0.30
C HIS A 33 6.45 -2.39 1.20
N SER A 34 5.30 -1.87 1.66
CA SER A 34 5.25 -0.70 2.56
C SER A 34 6.15 -0.84 3.79
N LYS A 35 6.29 -2.07 4.32
CA LYS A 35 7.20 -2.42 5.41
C LYS A 35 8.64 -1.95 5.19
N HIS A 36 9.16 -1.95 3.97
CA HIS A 36 10.54 -1.54 3.70
C HIS A 36 10.73 -0.02 3.79
N ILE A 37 9.64 0.74 3.73
CA ILE A 37 9.61 2.21 3.69
C ILE A 37 9.32 2.81 5.08
N ILE A 38 8.64 2.07 5.97
CA ILE A 38 8.31 2.51 7.34
C ILE A 38 9.54 3.05 8.08
N GLY A 39 9.39 4.23 8.69
CA GLY A 39 10.43 4.87 9.50
C GLY A 39 11.63 5.43 8.73
N ARG A 40 11.64 5.36 7.39
CA ARG A 40 12.74 5.86 6.56
C ARG A 40 12.49 7.27 6.04
N LYS A 41 13.59 7.96 5.78
CA LYS A 41 13.58 9.28 5.14
C LYS A 41 13.57 9.15 3.61
N PHE A 42 12.92 10.09 2.93
CA PHE A 42 12.83 10.09 1.48
C PHE A 42 14.21 10.19 0.83
N ASP A 43 15.07 11.09 1.30
CA ASP A 43 16.41 11.30 0.73
C ASP A 43 17.43 10.19 1.12
N GLU A 44 17.02 9.16 1.86
CA GLU A 44 17.93 8.08 2.26
C GLU A 44 18.35 7.25 1.03
N CYS A 45 19.65 6.92 0.94
CA CYS A 45 20.21 6.17 -0.20
C CYS A 45 19.43 4.87 -0.48
N PHE A 46 19.05 4.14 0.57
CA PHE A 46 18.24 2.94 0.44
C PHE A 46 16.89 3.22 -0.24
N ILE A 47 16.20 4.30 0.14
CA ILE A 47 14.90 4.64 -0.45
C ILE A 47 15.06 4.98 -1.93
N GLN A 48 16.04 5.81 -2.27
CA GLN A 48 16.32 6.22 -3.65
C GLN A 48 16.67 5.02 -4.54
N GLU A 49 17.52 4.11 -4.07
CA GLU A 49 17.84 2.87 -4.80
C GLU A 49 16.64 1.92 -4.87
N TYR A 50 15.83 1.85 -3.81
CA TYR A 50 14.69 0.95 -3.77
C TYR A 50 13.60 1.36 -4.77
N ILE A 51 13.26 2.65 -4.83
CA ILE A 51 12.23 3.17 -5.77
C ILE A 51 12.69 3.14 -7.23
N SER A 52 14.00 3.10 -7.51
CA SER A 52 14.51 2.99 -8.87
C SER A 52 14.43 1.58 -9.45
N ARG A 53 14.03 0.58 -8.66
CA ARG A 53 13.92 -0.82 -9.11
C ARG A 53 12.73 -0.99 -10.04
N GLU A 54 12.93 -1.72 -11.14
CA GLU A 54 11.93 -1.88 -12.21
C GLU A 54 10.60 -2.49 -11.76
N PHE A 55 10.60 -3.28 -10.68
CA PHE A 55 9.39 -3.90 -10.14
C PHE A 55 8.55 -2.96 -9.27
N VAL A 56 9.06 -1.77 -8.93
CA VAL A 56 8.32 -0.77 -8.14
C VAL A 56 7.37 -0.01 -9.06
N GLN A 57 6.06 -0.20 -8.85
CA GLN A 57 4.99 0.38 -9.69
C GLN A 57 4.21 1.51 -8.99
N TYR A 58 4.77 2.08 -7.93
CA TYR A 58 4.20 3.20 -7.18
C TYR A 58 5.18 4.37 -7.11
N GLN A 59 4.68 5.53 -6.71
CA GLN A 59 5.50 6.72 -6.53
C GLN A 59 5.60 7.06 -5.03
N LEU A 60 6.80 7.46 -4.61
CA LEU A 60 7.01 8.11 -3.32
C LEU A 60 7.18 9.62 -3.52
N GLU A 61 6.74 10.39 -2.55
CA GLU A 61 6.91 11.84 -2.48
C GLU A 61 7.57 12.21 -1.14
N LYS A 62 8.31 13.32 -1.15
CA LYS A 62 8.95 13.85 0.06
C LYS A 62 7.92 14.57 0.94
N GLY A 63 7.71 14.05 2.14
CA GLY A 63 6.80 14.62 3.14
C GLY A 63 7.47 15.57 4.12
N LEU A 64 6.70 15.98 5.13
CA LEU A 64 7.19 16.77 6.25
C LEU A 64 8.30 16.01 7.00
N HIS A 65 9.34 16.74 7.44
CA HIS A 65 10.52 16.17 8.09
C HIS A 65 11.24 15.10 7.25
N ASP A 66 11.16 15.22 5.93
CA ASP A 66 11.82 14.31 4.99
C ASP A 66 11.29 12.87 5.09
N LYS A 67 10.05 12.67 5.55
CA LYS A 67 9.42 11.34 5.55
C LYS A 67 9.08 10.89 4.14
N ALA A 68 9.33 9.63 3.82
CA ALA A 68 8.87 9.04 2.57
C ALA A 68 7.36 8.75 2.61
N LEU A 69 6.59 9.34 1.69
CA LEU A 69 5.13 9.16 1.62
C LEU A 69 4.74 8.46 0.31
N PHE A 70 3.76 7.57 0.36
CA PHE A 70 3.15 6.97 -0.82
C PHE A 70 2.22 7.97 -1.50
N LYS A 71 2.37 8.15 -2.80
CA LYS A 71 1.42 8.87 -3.64
C LYS A 71 0.44 7.89 -4.26
N ILE A 72 -0.84 8.07 -3.96
CA ILE A 72 -1.92 7.16 -4.30
C ILE A 72 -2.98 7.92 -5.06
N ASN A 73 -3.43 7.38 -6.19
CA ASN A 73 -4.56 7.92 -6.92
C ASN A 73 -5.82 7.13 -6.58
N VAL A 74 -6.80 7.79 -5.96
CA VAL A 74 -8.11 7.23 -5.61
C VAL A 74 -9.17 8.11 -6.23
N ASN A 75 -10.07 7.55 -7.04
CA ASN A 75 -11.18 8.27 -7.67
C ASN A 75 -10.77 9.58 -8.38
N ASN A 76 -9.65 9.53 -9.12
CA ASN A 76 -9.04 10.67 -9.83
C ASN A 76 -8.46 11.77 -8.92
N GLU A 77 -8.39 11.55 -7.61
CA GLU A 77 -7.71 12.43 -6.66
C GLU A 77 -6.38 11.82 -6.21
N SER A 78 -5.33 12.63 -6.25
CA SER A 78 -4.02 12.23 -5.74
C SER A 78 -3.95 12.53 -4.24
N THR A 79 -3.69 11.49 -3.46
CA THR A 79 -3.59 11.55 -2.00
C THR A 79 -2.23 11.04 -1.55
N LEU A 80 -1.72 11.61 -0.46
CA LEU A 80 -0.50 11.14 0.18
C LEU A 80 -0.85 10.30 1.40
N LYS A 81 -0.17 9.16 1.54
CA LYS A 81 -0.29 8.29 2.71
C LYS A 81 1.07 7.94 3.26
N THR A 82 1.15 7.94 4.58
CA THR A 82 2.32 7.42 5.29
C THR A 82 2.42 5.90 5.10
N PRO A 83 3.63 5.33 5.15
CA PRO A 83 3.81 3.88 5.16
C PRO A 83 3.01 3.18 6.28
N GLU A 84 2.87 3.85 7.42
CA GLU A 84 2.09 3.38 8.58
C GLU A 84 0.59 3.32 8.27
N GLU A 85 0.03 4.35 7.62
CA GLU A 85 -1.38 4.31 7.18
C GLU A 85 -1.63 3.18 6.19
N VAL A 86 -0.74 3.00 5.20
CA VAL A 86 -0.83 1.90 4.24
C VAL A 86 -0.82 0.55 4.97
N SER A 87 0.06 0.37 5.94
CA SER A 87 0.11 -0.84 6.77
C SER A 87 -1.13 -0.99 7.66
N ALA A 88 -1.70 0.09 8.18
CA ALA A 88 -2.92 0.05 8.98
C ALA A 88 -4.12 -0.42 8.15
N GLU A 89 -4.23 0.01 6.89
CA GLU A 89 -5.26 -0.46 5.96
C GLU A 89 -5.14 -1.97 5.69
N ILE A 90 -3.92 -2.47 5.53
CA ILE A 90 -3.66 -3.92 5.42
C ILE A 90 -4.10 -4.66 6.70
N LEU A 91 -3.72 -4.15 7.88
CA LEU A 91 -4.09 -4.77 9.15
C LEU A 91 -5.61 -4.77 9.37
N LYS A 92 -6.29 -3.70 8.98
CA LYS A 92 -7.74 -3.60 9.00
C LYS A 92 -8.38 -4.67 8.13
N HIS A 93 -7.88 -4.86 6.90
CA HIS A 93 -8.37 -5.92 6.03
C HIS A 93 -8.15 -7.32 6.61
N LEU A 94 -6.96 -7.60 7.15
CA LEU A 94 -6.67 -8.89 7.80
C LEU A 94 -7.61 -9.14 8.99
N LYS A 95 -7.90 -8.10 9.77
CA LYS A 95 -8.89 -8.15 10.83
C LYS A 95 -10.30 -8.44 10.28
N GLU A 96 -10.74 -7.76 9.23
CA GLU A 96 -12.04 -8.00 8.60
C GLU A 96 -12.19 -9.44 8.13
N MET A 97 -11.16 -10.00 7.50
CA MET A 97 -11.12 -11.41 7.10
C MET A 97 -11.23 -12.35 8.30
N ALA A 98 -10.50 -12.07 9.38
CA ALA A 98 -10.56 -12.87 10.60
C ALA A 98 -11.93 -12.78 11.28
N GLU A 99 -12.53 -11.59 11.35
CA GLU A 99 -13.87 -11.37 11.91
C GLU A 99 -14.95 -12.11 11.10
N TYR A 100 -14.85 -12.06 9.76
CA TYR A 100 -15.73 -12.78 8.86
C TYR A 100 -15.63 -14.30 9.06
N PHE A 101 -14.41 -14.84 9.11
CA PHE A 101 -14.17 -16.26 9.33
C PHE A 101 -14.67 -16.75 10.70
N LEU A 102 -14.47 -15.95 11.76
CA LEU A 102 -14.86 -16.30 13.12
C LEU A 102 -16.32 -16.01 13.46
N GLY A 103 -17.03 -15.22 12.63
CA GLY A 103 -18.39 -14.76 12.90
C GLY A 103 -18.52 -13.82 14.11
N ARG A 104 -17.41 -13.22 14.57
CA ARG A 104 -17.37 -12.31 15.73
C ARG A 104 -16.29 -11.25 15.60
N LYS A 105 -16.42 -10.17 16.38
CA LYS A 105 -15.45 -9.07 16.43
C LYS A 105 -14.12 -9.47 17.08
N VAL A 106 -13.01 -8.93 16.54
CA VAL A 106 -11.65 -9.12 17.02
C VAL A 106 -11.13 -7.79 17.56
N PHE A 107 -10.93 -7.70 18.87
CA PHE A 107 -10.59 -6.43 19.53
C PHE A 107 -9.09 -6.21 19.75
N LYS A 108 -8.29 -7.29 19.68
CA LYS A 108 -6.85 -7.24 19.93
C LYS A 108 -6.12 -7.84 18.73
N VAL A 109 -5.21 -7.06 18.16
CA VAL A 109 -4.30 -7.42 17.06
C VAL A 109 -2.87 -7.18 17.53
#